data_AF-A0A9X8VE80-F1
#
_entry.id   AF-A0A9X8VE80-F1
#
_cell.length_a   1.000
_cell.length_b   1.000
_cell.length_c   1.000
_cell.angle_alpha   90.00
_cell.angle_beta   90.00
_cell.angle_gamma   90.00
#
_symmetry.space_group_name_H-M   'P 1'
#
loop_
_entity.id
_entity.type
_entity.pdbx_description
1 polymer ?
#
loop_
_entity_poly.entity_id
_entity_poly.type
_entity_poly.pdbx_seq_one_letter_code
_entity_poly.pdbx_strand_id
1 'polypeptide(L)' 'MSTGNAFYQRHFLRLMDFTPAELQALLKLAADLKQAKKQGREPRRLQGKNIAL' A
#
# COMPACT_ATOMS: atom_id res chain seq x y z
N MET A 1 -18.33 0.19 10.39
CA MET A 1 -17.42 1.28 10.83
C MET A 1 -16.44 1.50 9.70
N SER A 2 -16.55 2.61 8.97
CA SER A 2 -15.75 2.87 7.78
C SER A 2 -14.30 3.14 8.17
N THR A 3 -13.44 2.13 8.00
CA THR A 3 -11.99 2.26 8.18
C THR A 3 -11.45 3.11 7.04
N GLY A 4 -11.31 4.43 7.26
CA GLY A 4 -10.61 5.30 6.32
C GLY A 4 -9.18 4.78 6.11
N ASN A 5 -8.74 4.68 4.85
CA ASN A 5 -7.37 4.31 4.55
C ASN A 5 -6.42 5.41 5.05
N ALA A 6 -5.60 5.10 6.07
CA ALA A 6 -4.66 6.03 6.71
C ALA A 6 -3.58 6.63 5.77
N PHE A 7 -3.46 6.08 4.55
CA PHE A 7 -2.49 6.51 3.55
C PHE A 7 -3.13 7.25 2.35
N TYR A 8 -4.45 7.40 2.31
CA TYR A 8 -5.12 8.05 1.18
C TYR A 8 -4.77 9.55 1.13
N GLN A 9 -4.36 10.03 -0.05
CA GLN A 9 -3.91 11.42 -0.27
C GLN A 9 -2.78 11.89 0.65
N ARG A 10 -1.99 10.94 1.21
CA ARG A 10 -0.81 11.25 2.04
C ARG A 10 0.46 11.08 1.22
N HIS A 11 1.32 12.08 1.25
CA HIS A 11 2.64 12.01 0.61
C HIS A 11 3.59 11.13 1.43
N PHE A 12 4.38 10.29 0.75
CA PHE A 12 5.47 9.51 1.34
C PHE A 12 6.80 10.18 0.99
N LEU A 13 7.22 11.17 1.79
CA LEU A 13 8.44 11.96 1.53
C LEU A 13 9.64 11.44 2.33
N ARG A 14 9.45 11.14 3.63
CA ARG A 14 10.50 10.64 4.52
C ARG A 14 9.95 9.58 5.47
N LEU A 15 10.80 8.67 5.94
CA LEU A 15 10.41 7.62 6.89
C LEU A 15 9.97 8.19 8.25
N MET A 16 10.56 9.32 8.68
CA MET A 16 10.22 9.97 9.95
C MET A 16 8.80 10.56 9.96
N ASP A 17 8.17 10.72 8.80
CA ASP A 17 6.78 11.19 8.69
C ASP A 17 5.76 10.07 9.00
N PHE A 18 6.23 8.85 9.30
CA PHE A 18 5.41 7.67 9.57
C PHE A 18 5.75 7.05 10.93
N THR A 19 4.73 6.52 11.60
CA THR A 19 4.94 5.77 12.84
C THR A 19 5.47 4.35 12.55
N PRO A 20 6.17 3.71 13.50
CA PRO A 20 6.59 2.31 13.32
C PRO A 20 5.43 1.36 12.99
N ALA A 21 4.24 1.59 13.56
CA ALA A 21 3.05 0.77 13.28
C ALA A 21 2.54 0.95 11.84
N GLU A 22 2.58 2.18 11.31
CA GLU A 22 2.21 2.47 9.92
C GLU A 22 3.18 1.81 8.94
N LEU A 23 4.49 1.91 9.21
CA LEU A 23 5.51 1.23 8.41
C LEU A 23 5.31 -0.29 8.45
N GLN A 24 5.02 -0.87 9.61
CA GLN A 24 4.72 -2.29 9.74
C GLN A 24 3.48 -2.70 8.92
N ALA A 25 2.45 -1.85 8.88
CA ALA A 25 1.27 -2.08 8.05
C ALA A 25 1.60 -2.05 6.55
N LEU A 26 2.43 -1.11 6.09
CA LEU A 26 2.90 -1.05 4.70
C LEU A 26 3.73 -2.29 4.32
N LEU A 27 4.63 -2.74 5.20
CA LEU A 27 5.43 -3.94 5.00
C LEU A 27 4.56 -5.20 4.92
N LYS A 28 3.57 -5.32 5.80
CA LYS A 28 2.60 -6.42 5.77
C LYS A 28 1.82 -6.42 4.45
N LEU A 29 1.32 -5.26 4.03
CA LEU A 29 0.61 -5.11 2.76
C LEU A 29 1.49 -5.53 1.57
N ALA A 30 2.75 -5.10 1.53
CA ALA A 30 3.69 -5.47 0.47
C ALA A 30 3.91 -6.99 0.42
N ALA A 31 4.02 -7.66 1.57
CA ALA A 31 4.15 -9.11 1.66
C ALA A 31 2.90 -9.82 1.10
N ASP A 32 1.70 -9.38 1.48
CA ASP A 32 0.43 -9.96 1.03
C ASP A 32 0.26 -9.80 -0.49
N LEU A 33 0.60 -8.62 -1.03
CA LEU A 33 0.58 -8.36 -2.48
C LEU A 33 1.56 -9.27 -3.23
N LYS A 34 2.80 -9.39 -2.72
CA LYS A 34 3.82 -10.26 -3.31
C LYS A 34 3.38 -11.72 -3.30
N GLN A 35 2.75 -12.19 -2.23
CA GLN A 35 2.21 -13.54 -2.15
C GLN A 35 1.07 -13.75 -3.15
N ALA A 36 0.13 -12.81 -3.26
CA ALA A 36 -0.97 -12.88 -4.22
C ALA A 36 -0.47 -12.92 -5.68
N LYS A 37 0.54 -12.10 -6.00
CA LYS A 37 1.21 -12.11 -7.31
C LYS A 37 1.90 -13.44 -7.58
N LYS A 38 2.65 -13.98 -6.61
CA LYS A 38 3.32 -15.28 -6.73
C LYS A 38 2.34 -16.43 -6.97
N GLN A 39 1.15 -16.34 -6.40
CA GLN A 39 0.07 -17.31 -6.56
C GLN A 39 -0.77 -17.09 -7.83
N GLY A 40 -0.48 -16.06 -8.65
CA GLY A 40 -1.23 -15.75 -9.86
C GLY A 40 -2.65 -15.22 -9.63
N ARG A 41 -2.98 -14.83 -8.39
CA ARG A 41 -4.34 -14.38 -7.98
C ARG A 41 -4.40 -12.89 -7.64
N GLU A 42 -3.45 -12.11 -8.13
CA GLU A 42 -3.40 -10.68 -7.84
C GLU A 42 -4.56 -9.93 -8.54
N PRO A 43 -5.41 -9.21 -7.78
CA PRO A 43 -6.43 -8.35 -8.39
C PRO A 43 -5.81 -7.07 -8.97
N ARG A 44 -6.26 -6.64 -10.15
CA ARG A 44 -5.78 -5.42 -10.84
C ARG A 44 -6.34 -4.14 -10.19
N ARG A 45 -5.84 -3.79 -9.00
CA ARG A 45 -6.34 -2.65 -8.20
C ARG A 45 -6.09 -1.26 -8.80
N LEU A 46 -5.08 -1.12 -9.66
CA LEU A 46 -4.66 0.17 -10.23
C LEU A 46 -5.06 0.35 -11.71
N GLN A 47 -6.01 -0.44 -12.21
CA GLN A 47 -6.47 -0.30 -13.59
C GLN A 47 -7.04 1.11 -13.85
N GLY A 48 -6.61 1.74 -14.94
CA GLY A 48 -7.03 3.09 -15.32
C GLY A 48 -6.36 4.23 -14.51
N LYS A 49 -5.35 3.93 -13.69
CA LYS A 49 -4.55 4.95 -12.99
C LYS A 49 -3.26 5.23 -13.76
N ASN A 50 -2.93 6.51 -13.92
CA ASN A 50 -1.67 6.97 -14.49
C ASN A 50 -0.69 7.33 -13.36
N ILE A 51 0.52 6.79 -13.41
CA ILE A 51 1.59 7.05 -12.45
C ILE A 51 2.76 7.67 -13.23
N ALA A 52 3.11 8.91 -12.90
CA ALA A 52 4.31 9.56 -13.40
C ALA A 52 5.53 9.16 -12.55
N LEU A 53 6.66 8.89 -13.20
CA LEU A 53 7.93 8.49 -12.57
C LEU A 53 8.99 9.59 -12.75
#